data_AF-A0A352SHU5-F1
#
_entry.id   AF-A0A352SHU5-F1
#
_cell.length_a   1.000
_cell.length_b   1.000
_cell.length_c   1.000
_cell.angle_alpha   90.00
_cell.angle_beta   90.00
_cell.angle_gamma   90.00
#
_symmetry.space_group_name_H-M   'P 1'
#
loop_
_entity.id
_entity.type
_entity.pdbx_description
1 polymer ?
#
loop_
_entity_poly.entity_id
_entity_poly.type
_entity_poly.pdbx_seq_one_letter_code
_entity_poly.pdbx_strand_id
1 'polypeptide(L)' 'MAKKVTTIGVLTSGGDAPGMNAAIRAVVRAGISSGLKVKGVRRGYAGLLEEDI' A
#
# COMPACT_ATOMS: atom_id res chain seq x y z
N MET A 1 -17.66 -5.48 18.45
CA MET A 1 -17.33 -4.37 17.52
C MET A 1 -16.01 -4.70 16.84
N ALA A 2 -15.87 -4.45 15.53
CA ALA A 2 -14.64 -4.73 14.80
C ALA A 2 -13.52 -3.76 15.20
N LYS A 3 -12.27 -4.24 15.23
CA LYS A 3 -11.10 -3.45 15.62
C LYS A 3 -10.85 -2.36 14.57
N LYS A 4 -10.60 -1.13 15.01
CA LYS A 4 -10.31 0.00 14.10
C LYS A 4 -9.04 -0.26 13.31
N VAL A 5 -9.09 -0.07 11.99
CA VAL A 5 -7.91 -0.13 11.12
C VAL A 5 -7.02 1.09 11.40
N THR A 6 -5.73 0.84 11.64
CA THR A 6 -4.73 1.89 11.93
C THR A 6 -3.58 1.89 10.93
N THR A 7 -3.46 0.85 10.10
CA THR A 7 -2.37 0.68 9.15
C THR A 7 -2.90 0.14 7.81
N ILE A 8 -2.41 0.68 6.71
CA ILE A 8 -2.67 0.24 5.34
C ILE A 8 -1.37 -0.28 4.73
N GLY A 9 -1.40 -1.47 4.13
CA GLY A 9 -0.34 -1.96 3.24
C GLY A 9 -0.72 -1.73 1.78
N VAL A 10 0.21 -1.23 0.97
CA VAL A 10 0.00 -0.97 -0.46
C VAL A 10 1.00 -1.80 -1.26
N LEU A 11 0.52 -2.55 -2.24
CA LEU A 11 1.34 -3.31 -3.17
C LEU A 11 0.70 -3.24 -4.57
N THR A 12 1.52 -3.35 -5.61
CA THR A 12 1.06 -3.52 -7.00
C THR A 12 1.48 -4.91 -7.47
N SER A 13 0.49 -5.72 -7.85
CA SER A 13 0.71 -7.04 -8.45
C SER A 13 0.39 -7.01 -9.95
N GLY A 14 0.89 -7.98 -10.70
CA GLY A 14 0.71 -8.05 -12.15
C GLY A 14 1.72 -7.20 -12.91
N GLY A 15 1.42 -6.93 -14.19
CA GLY A 15 2.24 -6.09 -15.06
C GLY A 15 2.05 -4.60 -14.79
N ASP A 16 3.08 -3.81 -15.08
CA ASP A 16 3.03 -2.36 -14.93
C ASP A 16 2.02 -1.72 -15.89
N ALA A 17 1.22 -0.80 -15.35
CA ALA A 17 0.23 -0.05 -16.10
C ALA A 17 0.35 1.46 -15.85
N PRO A 18 0.08 2.29 -16.88
CA PRO A 18 -0.01 3.74 -16.69
C PRO A 18 -0.96 4.10 -15.55
N GLY A 19 -0.52 4.97 -14.64
CA GLY A 19 -1.33 5.45 -13.52
C GLY A 19 -1.12 4.71 -12.19
N MET A 20 -0.42 3.57 -12.16
CA MET A 20 -0.14 2.84 -10.91
C MET A 20 0.58 3.72 -9.88
N ASN A 21 1.62 4.44 -10.29
CA ASN A 21 2.35 5.36 -9.40
C ASN A 21 1.47 6.50 -8.87
N ALA A 22 0.54 7.00 -9.69
CA ALA A 22 -0.41 8.03 -9.27
C ALA A 22 -1.40 7.48 -8.24
N ALA A 23 -1.89 6.25 -8.42
CA ALA A 23 -2.76 5.55 -7.49
C ALA A 23 -2.07 5.28 -6.14
N ILE A 24 -0.84 4.75 -6.16
CA ILE A 24 -0.01 4.56 -4.94
C ILE A 24 0.12 5.90 -4.22
N ARG A 25 0.51 6.97 -4.92
CA ARG A 25 0.66 8.30 -4.36
C ARG A 25 -0.63 8.81 -3.72
N ALA A 26 -1.78 8.63 -4.37
CA ALA A 26 -3.07 9.06 -3.85
C ALA A 26 -3.42 8.33 -2.55
N VAL A 27 -3.30 6.99 -2.51
CA VAL A 27 -3.57 6.17 -1.32
C VAL A 27 -2.65 6.55 -0.16
N VAL A 28 -1.35 6.68 -0.42
CA VAL A 28 -0.36 7.03 0.62
C VAL A 28 -0.68 8.39 1.23
N ARG A 29 -0.91 9.42 0.40
CA ARG A 29 -1.19 10.77 0.90
C ARG A 29 -2.51 10.85 1.65
N ALA A 30 -3.57 10.22 1.13
CA ALA A 30 -4.86 10.18 1.79
C ALA A 30 -4.80 9.44 3.14
N GLY A 31 -4.11 8.29 3.19
CA GLY A 31 -3.93 7.51 4.41
C GLY A 31 -3.19 8.29 5.50
N ILE A 32 -2.06 8.90 5.14
CA ILE A 32 -1.29 9.74 6.07
C ILE A 32 -2.13 10.93 6.56
N SER A 33 -2.82 11.61 5.65
CA SER A 33 -3.72 12.74 6.00
C SER A 33 -4.88 12.32 6.92
N SER A 34 -5.25 11.03 6.92
CA SER A 34 -6.30 10.48 7.77
C SER A 34 -5.77 9.91 9.09
N GLY A 35 -4.49 10.11 9.40
CA GLY A 35 -3.85 9.61 10.62
C GLY A 35 -3.54 8.11 10.60
N LEU A 36 -3.54 7.47 9.42
CA LEU A 36 -3.20 6.06 9.26
C LEU A 36 -1.70 5.91 8.97
N LYS A 37 -1.11 4.81 9.44
CA LYS A 37 0.22 4.38 8.98
C LYS A 37 0.08 3.74 7.61
N VAL A 38 0.99 4.02 6.68
CA VAL A 38 1.00 3.39 5.35
C VAL A 38 2.34 2.71 5.14
N LYS A 39 2.31 1.44 4.71
CA LYS A 39 3.48 0.64 4.38
C LYS A 39 3.44 0.21 2.91
N GLY A 40 4.59 0.15 2.25
CA GLY A 40 4.68 -0.15 0.82
C GLY A 40 5.40 -1.47 0.59
N VAL A 41 4.70 -2.46 0.05
CA VAL A 41 5.29 -3.76 -0.25
C VAL A 41 5.86 -3.74 -1.66
N ARG A 42 7.14 -4.04 -1.79
CA ARG A 42 7.81 -4.09 -3.09
C ARG A 42 7.54 -5.42 -3.80
N ARG A 43 7.75 -5.47 -5.11
CA ARG A 43 7.70 -6.71 -5.91
C ARG A 43 6.38 -7.50 -5.76
N GLY A 44 5.26 -6.80 -5.56
CA GLY A 44 3.94 -7.40 -5.45
C GLY A 44 3.84 -8.45 -4.34
N TYR A 45 3.28 -9.61 -4.67
CA TYR A 45 3.14 -10.70 -3.70
C TYR A 45 4.48 -11.33 -3.29
N ALA A 46 5.51 -11.29 -4.14
CA ALA A 46 6.81 -11.84 -3.81
C ALA A 46 7.44 -11.10 -2.63
N GLY A 47 7.46 -9.75 -2.66
CA GLY A 47 7.95 -8.98 -1.52
C GLY A 47 7.04 -9.06 -0.30
N LEU A 48 5.75 -9.38 -0.45
CA LEU A 48 4.90 -9.66 0.71
C LEU A 48 5.32 -10.94 1.43
N LEU A 49 5.62 -12.01 0.68
CA LEU A 49 6.09 -13.28 1.21
C LEU A 49 7.51 -13.18 1.78
N GLU A 50 8.35 -12.34 1.18
CA GLU A 50 9.74 -12.07 1.61
C GLU A 50 9.87 -10.98 2.69
N GLU A 51 8.76 -10.40 3.16
CA GLU A 51 8.73 -9.32 4.14
C GLU A 51 9.47 -8.02 3.71
N ASP A 52 9.50 -7.71 2.42
CA ASP A 52 10.02 -6.45 1.83
C ASP A 52 8.95 -5.34 1.90
N ILE A 53 8.70 -4.83 3.11
CA ILE A 53 7.59 -3.93 3.51
C ILE A 53 8.06 -2.57 4.06
#